data_AF-A0A350JF76-F1
#
_entry.id   AF-A0A350JF76-F1
#
_cell.length_a   1.000
_cell.length_b   1.000
_cell.length_c   1.000
_cell.angle_alpha   90.00
_cell.angle_beta   90.00
_cell.angle_gamma   90.00
#
_symmetry.space_group_name_H-M   'P 1'
#
loop_
_entity.id
_entity.type
_entity.pdbx_description
1 polymer ?
#
loop_
_entity_poly.entity_id
_entity_poly.type
_entity_poly.pdbx_seq_one_letter_code
_entity_poly.pdbx_strand_id
1 'polypeptide(L)'
;MTFYFIGLLVSLASGLWFIIKPPENKKWIFLFLASGGAFLMTIIFTHILPELFEVIPEQAGYALLAGFLIQILLENYSKGIEHGHAHSKQSTQALYISFFALCLHALIEGMPMASILFKSTTAFHHQLTIGIMLHKIPVAITLAML
;
A
#
# COMPACT_ATOMS: atom_id res chain seq x y z
N MET A 1 -10.46 12.94 -10.90
CA MET A 1 -9.08 13.11 -11.44
C MET A 1 -8.24 14.02 -10.55
N THR A 2 -8.67 15.25 -10.27
CA THR A 2 -7.91 16.21 -9.42
C THR A 2 -7.56 15.68 -8.03
N PHE A 3 -8.51 15.01 -7.35
CA PHE A 3 -8.29 14.43 -6.01
C PHE A 3 -7.12 13.42 -5.97
N TYR A 4 -6.99 12.57 -7.00
CA TYR A 4 -5.92 11.58 -7.09
C TYR A 4 -4.54 12.23 -7.27
N PHE A 5 -4.45 13.25 -8.12
CA PHE A 5 -3.23 14.03 -8.30
C PHE A 5 -2.82 14.74 -7.02
N ILE A 6 -3.78 15.32 -6.29
CA ILE A 6 -3.52 15.97 -5.00
C ILE A 6 -2.93 14.95 -4.03
N GLY A 7 -3.53 13.79 -3.86
CA GLY A 7 -3.00 12.83 -2.89
C GLY A 7 -1.67 12.19 -3.29
N LEU A 8 -1.39 12.03 -4.59
CA LEU A 8 -0.04 11.68 -5.06
C LEU A 8 0.98 12.75 -4.69
N LEU A 9 0.67 14.03 -4.91
CA LEU A 9 1.54 15.14 -4.53
C LEU A 9 1.75 15.21 -3.01
N VAL A 10 0.69 14.98 -2.21
CA VAL A 10 0.79 14.94 -0.75
C VAL A 10 1.67 13.78 -0.28
N SER A 11 1.55 12.60 -0.88
CA SER A 11 2.39 11.44 -0.54
C SER A 11 3.87 11.68 -0.89
N LEU A 12 4.16 12.31 -2.03
CA LEU A 12 5.53 12.67 -2.41
C LEU A 12 6.11 13.77 -1.50
N ALA A 13 5.32 14.83 -1.27
CA ALA A 13 5.74 15.95 -0.44
C ALA A 13 5.99 15.55 1.02
N SER A 14 5.16 14.66 1.57
CA SER A 14 5.39 14.10 2.91
C SER A 14 6.70 13.30 2.96
N GLY A 15 6.94 12.38 2.03
CA GLY A 15 8.22 11.66 1.95
C GLY A 15 9.43 12.59 1.89
N LEU A 16 9.42 13.59 1.00
CA LEU A 16 10.48 14.59 0.86
C LEU A 16 10.71 15.42 2.14
N TRP A 17 9.63 15.88 2.79
CA TRP A 17 9.70 16.64 4.02
C TRP A 17 10.40 15.86 5.13
N PHE A 18 10.12 14.56 5.24
CA PHE A 18 10.67 13.69 6.27
C PHE A 18 12.15 13.32 6.05
N ILE A 19 12.66 13.43 4.81
CA ILE A 19 14.11 13.37 4.53
C ILE A 19 14.83 14.57 5.16
N ILE A 20 14.22 15.76 5.04
CA ILE A 20 14.83 17.02 5.52
C ILE A 20 14.70 17.15 7.05
N LYS A 21 13.59 16.70 7.63
CA LYS A 21 13.32 16.73 9.06
C LYS A 21 12.81 15.39 9.59
N PRO A 22 13.72 14.42 9.85
CA PRO A 22 13.33 13.13 10.39
C PRO A 22 12.77 13.30 11.83
N PRO A 23 11.58 12.76 12.14
CA PRO A 23 10.97 12.87 13.46
C PRO A 23 11.76 12.07 14.49
N GLU A 24 11.92 12.69 15.66
CA GLU A 24 12.57 12.09 16.82
C GLU A 24 11.76 10.91 17.39
N ASN A 25 10.43 10.99 17.34
CA ASN A 25 9.53 9.95 17.83
C ASN A 25 8.83 9.19 16.70
N LYS A 26 9.33 7.98 16.39
CA LYS A 26 8.80 7.12 15.33
C LYS A 26 7.50 6.39 15.70
N LYS A 27 7.08 6.40 16.97
CA LYS A 27 5.89 5.66 17.44
C LYS A 27 4.62 6.06 16.68
N TRP A 28 4.44 7.35 16.43
CA TRP A 28 3.28 7.86 15.72
C TRP A 28 3.26 7.45 14.25
N ILE A 29 4.42 7.29 13.62
CA ILE A 29 4.53 6.80 12.24
C ILE A 29 4.04 5.35 12.17
N PHE A 30 4.47 4.50 13.10
CA PHE A 30 4.03 3.10 13.15
C PHE A 30 2.53 2.96 13.47
N LEU A 31 2.01 3.78 14.38
CA LEU A 31 0.57 3.81 14.66
C LEU A 31 -0.24 4.26 13.43
N PHE A 32 0.25 5.26 12.70
CA PHE A 32 -0.39 5.74 11.48
C PHE A 32 -0.33 4.70 10.36
N LEU A 33 0.82 4.02 10.20
CA LEU A 33 1.01 2.91 9.28
C LEU A 33 0.02 1.77 9.55
N ALA A 34 -0.05 1.32 10.81
CA ALA A 34 -0.95 0.25 11.23
C ALA A 34 -2.43 0.64 11.05
N SER A 35 -2.78 1.91 11.34
CA SER A 35 -4.13 2.44 11.12
C SER A 35 -4.51 2.44 9.63
N GLY A 36 -3.61 2.88 8.74
CA GLY A 36 -3.82 2.82 7.29
C GLY A 36 -4.03 1.39 6.79
N GLY A 37 -3.23 0.43 7.28
CA GLY A 37 -3.40 -1.00 6.97
C GLY A 37 -4.75 -1.56 7.46
N ALA A 38 -5.15 -1.22 8.69
CA ALA A 38 -6.43 -1.63 9.26
C ALA A 38 -7.63 -1.05 8.48
N PHE A 39 -7.50 0.19 8.00
CA PHE A 39 -8.53 0.83 7.18
C PHE A 39 -8.69 0.14 5.82
N LEU A 40 -7.57 -0.19 5.15
CA LEU A 40 -7.61 -0.99 3.92
C LEU A 40 -8.22 -2.36 4.15
N MET A 41 -7.89 -3.01 5.28
CA MET A 41 -8.49 -4.30 5.61
C MET A 41 -9.99 -4.21 5.80
N THR A 42 -10.47 -3.14 6.45
CA THR A 42 -11.90 -2.87 6.56
C THR A 42 -12.55 -2.81 5.17
N ILE A 43 -11.98 -2.06 4.22
CA ILE A 43 -12.51 -1.96 2.86
C ILE A 43 -12.50 -3.32 2.14
N ILE A 44 -11.41 -4.08 2.27
CA ILE A 44 -11.30 -5.41 1.65
C ILE A 44 -12.44 -6.31 2.14
N PHE A 45 -12.67 -6.42 3.44
CA PHE A 45 -13.69 -7.33 3.97
C PHE A 45 -15.12 -6.84 3.78
N THR A 46 -15.36 -5.53 3.80
CA THR A 46 -16.72 -4.98 3.74
C THR A 46 -17.20 -4.70 2.32
N HIS A 47 -16.30 -4.57 1.34
CA HIS A 47 -16.66 -4.17 -0.03
C HIS A 47 -16.04 -5.10 -1.09
N ILE A 48 -14.70 -5.21 -1.12
CA ILE A 48 -14.02 -5.92 -2.22
C ILE A 48 -14.28 -7.42 -2.19
N LEU A 49 -14.21 -8.03 -0.99
CA LEU A 49 -14.38 -9.46 -0.84
C LEU A 49 -15.82 -9.89 -1.15
N PRO A 50 -16.88 -9.25 -0.63
CA PRO A 50 -18.25 -9.56 -1.06
C PRO A 50 -18.43 -9.48 -2.57
N GLU A 51 -17.98 -8.39 -3.21
CA GLU A 51 -18.09 -8.19 -4.66
C GLU A 51 -17.36 -9.29 -5.45
N LEU A 52 -16.16 -9.69 -5.01
CA LEU A 52 -15.41 -10.78 -5.63
C LEU A 52 -16.19 -12.10 -5.63
N PHE A 53 -16.81 -12.44 -4.50
CA PHE A 53 -17.59 -13.67 -4.34
C PHE A 53 -18.95 -13.61 -5.06
N GLU A 54 -19.48 -12.42 -5.34
CA GLU A 54 -20.67 -12.26 -6.19
C GLU A 54 -20.35 -12.41 -7.69
N VAL A 55 -19.21 -11.89 -8.15
CA VAL A 55 -18.86 -11.85 -9.58
C VAL A 55 -18.29 -13.19 -10.08
N ILE A 56 -17.44 -13.86 -9.29
CA ILE A 56 -16.82 -15.14 -9.65
C ILE A 56 -16.88 -16.17 -8.51
N PRO A 57 -18.08 -16.57 -8.03
CA PRO A 57 -18.26 -17.34 -6.80
C PRO A 57 -17.41 -18.62 -6.71
N GLU A 58 -17.29 -19.36 -7.81
CA GLU A 58 -16.53 -20.61 -7.84
C GLU A 58 -15.00 -20.38 -7.84
N GLN A 59 -14.53 -19.29 -8.44
CA GLN A 59 -13.11 -18.99 -8.60
C GLN A 59 -12.57 -17.98 -7.58
N ALA A 60 -13.46 -17.28 -6.85
CA ALA A 60 -13.13 -16.18 -5.94
C ALA A 60 -12.07 -16.56 -4.91
N GLY A 61 -12.22 -17.73 -4.28
CA GLY A 61 -11.25 -18.23 -3.29
C GLY A 61 -9.86 -18.46 -3.89
N TYR A 62 -9.78 -19.03 -5.10
CA TYR A 62 -8.51 -19.26 -5.79
C TYR A 62 -7.86 -17.96 -6.25
N ALA A 63 -8.65 -17.02 -6.80
CA ALA A 63 -8.17 -15.71 -7.21
C ALA A 63 -7.65 -14.89 -6.02
N LEU A 64 -8.38 -14.91 -4.90
CA LEU A 64 -7.97 -14.28 -3.64
C LEU A 64 -6.64 -14.86 -3.15
N LEU A 65 -6.54 -16.20 -3.07
CA LEU A 65 -5.34 -16.86 -2.55
C LEU A 65 -4.13 -16.62 -3.46
N ALA A 66 -4.32 -16.62 -4.78
CA ALA A 66 -3.26 -16.31 -5.74
C ALA A 66 -2.76 -14.86 -5.57
N GLY A 67 -3.67 -13.89 -5.48
CA GLY A 67 -3.31 -12.49 -5.23
C GLY A 67 -2.60 -12.28 -3.88
N PHE A 68 -3.12 -12.92 -2.82
CA PHE A 68 -2.53 -12.87 -1.48
C PHE A 68 -1.13 -13.50 -1.45
N LEU A 69 -0.93 -14.63 -2.13
CA LEU A 69 0.38 -15.28 -2.24
C LEU A 69 1.40 -14.36 -2.93
N ILE A 70 1.01 -13.70 -4.03
CA ILE A 70 1.86 -12.74 -4.72
C ILE A 70 2.27 -11.60 -3.76
N GLN A 71 1.33 -11.07 -2.98
CA GLN A 71 1.62 -10.01 -2.01
C GLN A 71 2.56 -10.47 -0.89
N ILE A 72 2.38 -11.68 -0.34
CA ILE A 72 3.31 -12.26 0.65
C ILE A 72 4.72 -12.41 0.06
N LEU A 73 4.83 -12.84 -1.19
CA LEU A 73 6.14 -12.97 -1.83
C LEU A 73 6.82 -11.60 -1.97
N LEU A 74 6.07 -10.57 -2.38
CA LEU A 74 6.59 -9.20 -2.48
C LEU A 74 6.99 -8.64 -1.12
N GLU A 75 6.22 -8.89 -0.07
CA GLU A 75 6.55 -8.49 1.31
C GLU A 75 7.85 -9.17 1.80
N ASN A 76 8.03 -10.45 1.50
CA ASN A 76 9.25 -11.17 1.88
C ASN A 76 10.49 -10.59 1.16
N TYR A 77 10.37 -10.19 -0.12
CA TYR A 77 11.44 -9.50 -0.85
C TYR A 77 11.63 -8.04 -0.40
N SER A 78 10.59 -7.37 0.09
CA SER A 78 10.69 -6.04 0.70
C SER A 78 11.37 -6.07 2.08
N LYS A 79 11.52 -7.26 2.68
CA LYS A 79 11.98 -7.48 4.07
C LYS A 79 11.14 -6.71 5.10
N GLY A 80 9.89 -6.38 4.79
CA GLY A 80 9.04 -5.57 5.66
C GLY A 80 9.62 -4.18 5.93
N ILE A 81 10.38 -3.61 4.99
CA ILE A 81 10.87 -2.22 5.06
C ILE A 81 9.71 -1.24 5.28
N GLU A 82 8.58 -1.50 4.63
CA GLU A 82 7.34 -0.74 4.80
C GLU A 82 6.77 -0.78 6.21
N HIS A 83 7.16 -1.76 7.02
CA HIS A 83 6.81 -1.92 8.43
C HIS A 83 7.92 -1.46 9.38
N GLY A 84 9.02 -0.90 8.85
CA GLY A 84 10.17 -0.41 9.60
C GLY A 84 11.09 -1.49 10.16
N HIS A 85 11.04 -2.72 9.63
CA HIS A 85 11.92 -3.83 10.03
C HIS A 85 13.32 -3.79 9.39
N ALA A 86 13.70 -2.64 8.82
CA ALA A 86 15.01 -2.36 8.26
C ALA A 86 16.15 -2.79 9.20
N HIS A 87 16.89 -3.84 8.82
CA HIS A 87 18.12 -4.22 9.51
C HIS A 87 19.29 -3.37 9.01
N SER A 88 20.02 -2.75 9.94
CA SER A 88 21.05 -1.71 9.70
C SER A 88 22.32 -2.14 8.93
N LYS A 89 22.35 -3.34 8.34
CA LYS A 89 23.48 -3.87 7.54
C LYS A 89 22.99 -4.53 6.24
N GLN A 90 22.20 -3.81 5.45
CA GLN A 90 21.70 -4.30 4.18
C GLN A 90 22.66 -3.91 3.04
N SER A 91 23.01 -4.86 2.17
CA SER A 91 23.82 -4.56 0.98
C SER A 91 23.03 -3.67 0.01
N THR A 92 23.73 -2.87 -0.80
CA THR A 92 23.12 -2.02 -1.83
C THR A 92 22.21 -2.80 -2.77
N GLN A 93 22.60 -4.04 -3.13
CA GLN A 93 21.77 -4.93 -3.94
C GLN A 93 20.46 -5.30 -3.25
N ALA A 94 20.50 -5.57 -1.95
CA ALA A 94 19.30 -5.89 -1.19
C ALA A 94 18.35 -4.68 -1.05
N LEU A 95 18.87 -3.45 -1.01
CA LEU A 95 18.05 -2.24 -1.04
C LEU A 95 17.32 -2.08 -2.37
N TYR A 96 18.00 -2.30 -3.51
CA TYR A 96 17.35 -2.23 -4.83
C TYR A 96 16.26 -3.29 -5.02
N ILE A 97 16.50 -4.52 -4.55
CA ILE A 97 15.51 -5.60 -4.60
C ILE A 97 14.27 -5.21 -3.78
N SER A 98 14.47 -4.73 -2.55
CA SER A 98 13.35 -4.34 -1.69
C SER A 98 12.60 -3.12 -2.23
N PHE A 99 13.30 -2.14 -2.81
CA PHE A 99 12.67 -1.01 -3.50
C PHE A 99 11.77 -1.48 -4.66
N PHE A 100 12.29 -2.35 -5.53
CA PHE A 100 11.50 -2.86 -6.66
C PHE A 100 10.30 -3.70 -6.20
N ALA A 101 10.48 -4.54 -5.16
CA ALA A 101 9.39 -5.30 -4.57
C ALA A 101 8.29 -4.38 -4.00
N LEU A 102 8.66 -3.28 -3.33
CA LEU A 102 7.72 -2.27 -2.83
C LEU A 102 6.99 -1.54 -3.96
N CYS A 103 7.67 -1.22 -5.06
CA CYS A 103 7.03 -0.62 -6.23
C CYS A 103 5.96 -1.55 -6.81
N LEU A 104 6.28 -2.85 -6.96
CA LEU A 104 5.32 -3.84 -7.45
C LEU A 104 4.17 -4.06 -6.47
N HIS A 105 4.46 -4.13 -5.17
CA HIS A 105 3.43 -4.23 -4.12
C HIS A 105 2.45 -3.06 -4.22
N ALA A 106 2.97 -1.82 -4.27
CA ALA A 106 2.18 -0.61 -4.37
C ALA A 106 1.38 -0.53 -5.69
N LEU A 107 1.94 -1.04 -6.79
CA LEU A 107 1.23 -1.13 -8.07
C LEU A 107 0.01 -2.06 -7.95
N ILE A 108 0.19 -3.24 -7.36
CA ILE A 108 -0.90 -4.22 -7.21
C ILE A 108 -1.98 -3.68 -6.28
N GLU A 109 -1.61 -3.04 -5.17
CA GLU A 109 -2.56 -2.40 -4.26
C GLU A 109 -3.35 -1.25 -4.93
N GLY A 110 -2.74 -0.57 -5.90
CA GLY A 110 -3.39 0.46 -6.71
C GLY A 110 -4.29 -0.07 -7.83
N MET A 111 -4.18 -1.34 -8.25
CA MET A 111 -4.94 -1.88 -9.39
C MET A 111 -6.47 -1.76 -9.26
N PRO A 112 -7.10 -1.98 -8.09
CA PRO A 112 -8.52 -1.75 -7.93
C PRO A 112 -8.96 -0.33 -8.32
N MET A 113 -8.08 0.67 -8.24
CA MET A 113 -8.34 2.04 -8.69
C MET A 113 -8.39 2.18 -10.22
N ALA A 114 -7.85 1.23 -10.99
CA ALA A 114 -7.96 1.24 -12.44
C ALA A 114 -9.41 1.08 -12.93
N SER A 115 -10.29 0.48 -12.12
CA SER A 115 -11.73 0.40 -12.42
C SER A 115 -12.38 1.79 -12.62
N ILE A 116 -11.79 2.84 -12.02
CA ILE A 116 -12.14 4.25 -12.26
C ILE A 116 -11.92 4.66 -13.72
N LEU A 117 -10.84 4.18 -14.35
CA LEU A 117 -10.51 4.47 -15.75
C LEU A 117 -11.45 3.75 -16.73
N PHE A 118 -11.94 2.57 -16.36
CA PHE A 118 -12.68 1.68 -17.27
C PHE A 118 -14.22 1.74 -17.12
N LYS A 119 -14.77 2.75 -16.43
CA LYS A 119 -16.23 2.92 -16.22
C LYS A 119 -16.92 1.68 -15.61
N SER A 120 -16.20 0.90 -14.81
CA SER A 120 -16.80 -0.21 -14.07
C SER A 120 -17.36 0.26 -12.73
N THR A 121 -18.45 -0.36 -12.28
CA THR A 121 -19.40 0.04 -11.24
C THR A 121 -18.90 -0.10 -9.80
N THR A 122 -17.67 0.27 -9.49
CA THR A 122 -17.16 0.20 -8.11
C THR A 122 -17.64 1.43 -7.32
N ALA A 123 -18.56 1.25 -6.37
CA ALA A 123 -19.19 2.35 -5.61
C ALA A 123 -18.28 2.98 -4.53
N PHE A 124 -17.06 2.45 -4.33
CA PHE A 124 -16.21 2.75 -3.16
C PHE A 124 -14.87 3.38 -3.50
N HIS A 125 -14.75 3.99 -4.69
CA HIS A 125 -13.53 4.61 -5.21
C HIS A 125 -12.89 5.58 -4.23
N HIS A 126 -13.68 6.44 -3.60
CA HIS A 126 -13.17 7.48 -2.73
C HIS A 126 -12.60 6.93 -1.42
N GLN A 127 -13.30 5.96 -0.82
CA GLN A 127 -12.87 5.29 0.41
C GLN A 127 -11.57 4.52 0.16
N LEU A 128 -11.51 3.75 -0.92
CA LEU A 128 -10.33 2.97 -1.27
C LEU A 128 -9.14 3.88 -1.62
N THR A 129 -9.37 4.99 -2.31
CA THR A 129 -8.33 6.01 -2.56
C THR A 129 -7.78 6.59 -1.25
N ILE A 130 -8.66 6.99 -0.33
CA ILE A 130 -8.25 7.49 0.98
C ILE A 130 -7.46 6.44 1.74
N GLY A 131 -7.90 5.18 1.70
CA GLY A 131 -7.22 4.08 2.38
C GLY A 131 -5.81 3.85 1.87
N ILE A 132 -5.65 3.81 0.55
CA ILE A 132 -4.33 3.66 -0.08
C ILE A 132 -3.46 4.86 0.29
N MET A 133 -3.99 6.09 0.26
CA MET A 133 -3.23 7.28 0.67
C MET A 133 -2.78 7.22 2.13
N LEU A 134 -3.69 6.87 3.05
CA LEU A 134 -3.39 6.74 4.48
C LEU A 134 -2.38 5.63 4.77
N HIS A 135 -2.34 4.57 3.96
CA HIS A 135 -1.35 3.52 4.08
C HIS A 135 0.00 3.89 3.44
N LYS A 136 0.00 4.50 2.25
CA LYS A 136 1.22 4.80 1.49
C LYS A 136 2.03 5.99 2.00
N ILE A 137 1.41 6.97 2.63
CA ILE A 137 2.12 8.09 3.29
C ILE A 137 3.11 7.56 4.34
N PRO A 138 2.70 6.77 5.36
CA PRO A 138 3.63 6.21 6.33
C PRO A 138 4.67 5.27 5.70
N VAL A 139 4.31 4.49 4.68
CA VAL A 139 5.29 3.64 3.97
C VAL A 139 6.39 4.50 3.31
N ALA A 140 6.02 5.58 2.63
CA ALA A 140 6.99 6.50 2.02
C ALA A 140 7.94 7.10 3.07
N ILE A 141 7.42 7.42 4.26
CA ILE A 141 8.21 7.92 5.39
C ILE A 141 9.18 6.84 5.90
N THR A 142 8.72 5.60 6.07
CA THR A 142 9.60 4.50 6.52
C THR A 142 10.72 4.21 5.52
N LEU A 143 10.45 4.31 4.22
CA LEU A 143 11.46 4.14 3.17
C LEU A 143 12.49 5.28 3.17
N ALA A 144 12.06 6.52 3.41
CA ALA A 144 12.95 7.69 3.48
C ALA A 144 13.91 7.68 4.69
N MET A 145 13.64 6.84 5.70
CA MET A 145 14.44 6.74 6.93
C MET A 145 15.44 5.58 6.93
N LEU A 146 15.49 4.78 5.86
CA LEU A 146 16.47 3.72 5.63
C LEU A 146 17.81 4.29 5.14
#